data_AF-A0A0D0DM80-F1
#
_entry.id   AF-A0A0D0DM80-F1
#
_cell.length_a   1.000
_cell.length_b   1.000
_cell.length_c   1.000
_cell.angle_alpha   90.00
_cell.angle_beta   90.00
_cell.angle_gamma   90.00
#
_symmetry.space_group_name_H-M   'P 1'
#
loop_
_entity.id
_entity.type
_entity.pdbx_description
1 polymer ?
#
loop_
_entity_poly.entity_id
_entity_poly.type
_entity_poly.pdbx_seq_one_letter_code
_entity_poly.pdbx_strand_id
1 'polypeptide(L)'
;IAGVQRSNQQRQQADQNRDYQYTVNKDAARMTQHHGGQHPEPAVETPEPSRGSSGIPRSIYSSTIKEELLNLNSNHVYETVPIPEGVTPITSKPVFCIKRNHTGNVKRYKAHIVA
;
A
#
# COMPACT_ATOMS: atom_id res chain seq x y z
N ILE A 1 16.36 -40.86 33.46
CA ILE A 1 16.48 -39.64 32.64
C ILE A 1 15.30 -39.63 31.68
N ALA A 2 14.30 -38.79 31.90
CA ALA A 2 13.09 -38.75 31.08
C ALA A 2 13.31 -37.85 29.86
N GLY A 3 13.14 -38.40 28.65
CA GLY A 3 13.22 -37.66 27.39
C GLY A 3 11.88 -37.03 27.03
N VAL A 4 11.86 -35.73 26.77
CA VAL A 4 10.70 -35.02 26.23
C VAL A 4 10.64 -35.26 24.72
N GLN A 5 9.66 -36.06 24.28
CA GLN A 5 9.35 -36.23 22.86
C GLN A 5 8.49 -35.04 22.41
N ARG A 6 9.04 -34.19 21.54
CA ARG A 6 8.27 -33.10 20.92
C ARG A 6 7.46 -33.68 19.76
N SER A 7 6.14 -33.47 19.79
CA SER A 7 5.21 -33.84 18.72
C SER A 7 5.60 -33.14 17.41
N ASN A 8 5.70 -33.92 16.34
CA ASN A 8 6.18 -33.51 15.02
C ASN A 8 5.04 -32.92 14.16
N GLN A 9 4.21 -32.05 14.75
CA GLN A 9 3.02 -31.49 14.09
C GLN A 9 3.31 -30.31 13.15
N GLN A 10 4.57 -30.02 12.86
CA GLN A 10 4.96 -28.85 12.09
C GLN A 10 5.44 -29.20 10.69
N ARG A 11 4.56 -29.76 9.85
CA ARG A 11 4.74 -29.81 8.38
C ARG A 11 3.44 -29.74 7.58
N GLN A 12 2.45 -28.98 8.04
CA GLN A 12 1.50 -28.44 7.07
C GLN A 12 2.22 -27.29 6.36
N GLN A 13 2.57 -27.49 5.08
CA GLN A 13 2.88 -26.35 4.22
C GLN A 13 1.67 -25.41 4.33
N ALA A 14 1.91 -24.13 4.60
CA ALA A 14 0.86 -23.14 4.67
C ALA A 14 0.09 -23.22 3.35
N ASP A 15 -1.14 -23.75 3.43
CA ASP A 15 -1.99 -23.92 2.27
C ASP A 15 -2.10 -22.57 1.60
N GLN A 16 -1.82 -22.59 0.30
CA GLN A 16 -1.50 -21.43 -0.50
C GLN A 16 -2.58 -20.38 -0.30
N ASN A 17 -2.17 -19.13 -0.05
CA ASN A 17 -3.08 -18.00 0.13
C ASN A 17 -3.99 -17.87 -1.11
N ARG A 18 -5.16 -18.52 -1.05
CA ARG A 18 -6.09 -18.67 -2.16
C ARG A 18 -6.61 -17.31 -2.62
N ASP A 19 -6.74 -16.38 -1.69
CA ASP A 19 -7.13 -14.99 -1.95
C ASP A 19 -6.05 -14.26 -2.74
N TYR A 20 -4.77 -14.50 -2.41
CA TYR A 20 -3.63 -13.96 -3.16
C TYR A 20 -3.62 -14.49 -4.59
N GLN A 21 -3.77 -15.81 -4.76
CA GLN A 21 -3.83 -16.42 -6.09
C GLN A 21 -5.04 -15.92 -6.90
N TYR A 22 -6.20 -15.70 -6.26
CA TYR A 22 -7.38 -15.14 -6.93
C TYR A 22 -7.14 -13.71 -7.43
N THR A 23 -6.51 -12.85 -6.63
CA THR A 23 -6.13 -11.50 -7.06
C THR A 23 -5.09 -11.51 -8.17
N VAL A 24 -4.02 -12.32 -8.03
CA VAL A 24 -2.95 -12.42 -9.03
C VAL A 24 -3.50 -12.89 -10.38
N ASN A 25 -4.38 -13.91 -10.37
CA ASN A 25 -5.00 -14.41 -11.59
C ASN A 25 -5.97 -13.40 -12.22
N LYS A 26 -6.70 -12.62 -11.41
CA LYS A 26 -7.57 -11.54 -11.92
C LYS A 26 -6.78 -10.40 -12.55
N ASP A 27 -5.62 -10.07 -11.99
CA ASP A 27 -4.78 -9.00 -12.50
C ASP A 27 -4.00 -9.44 -13.74
N ALA A 28 -3.55 -10.71 -13.81
CA ALA A 28 -2.95 -11.29 -15.01
C ALA A 28 -3.93 -11.34 -16.21
N ALA A 29 -5.22 -11.65 -15.96
CA ALA A 29 -6.25 -11.63 -16.99
C ALA A 29 -6.51 -10.22 -17.55
N ARG A 30 -6.35 -9.18 -16.72
CA ARG A 30 -6.48 -7.77 -17.13
C ARG A 30 -5.26 -7.27 -17.90
N MET A 31 -4.06 -7.70 -17.54
CA MET A 31 -2.84 -7.33 -18.24
C MET A 31 -2.77 -7.90 -19.67
N THR A 32 -3.29 -9.11 -19.88
CA THR A 32 -3.35 -9.75 -21.20
C THR A 32 -4.20 -8.96 -22.22
N GLN A 33 -5.10 -8.10 -21.75
CA GLN A 33 -6.00 -7.31 -22.61
C GLN A 33 -5.40 -5.96 -23.08
N HIS A 34 -4.28 -5.50 -22.52
CA HIS A 34 -3.78 -4.13 -22.71
C HIS A 34 -2.37 -4.01 -23.31
N HIS A 35 -1.98 -4.92 -24.20
CA HIS A 35 -0.77 -4.73 -24.99
C HIS A 35 -1.02 -3.80 -26.18
N GLY A 36 -0.75 -2.51 -25.99
CA GLY A 36 -0.63 -1.53 -27.07
C GLY A 36 -0.30 -0.11 -26.62
N GLY A 37 0.97 0.30 -26.75
CA GLY A 37 1.33 1.71 -26.99
C GLY A 37 2.12 2.47 -25.91
N GLN A 38 3.45 2.42 -26.07
CA GLN A 38 4.52 3.43 -25.86
C GLN A 38 4.34 4.72 -25.02
N HIS A 39 5.38 4.94 -24.19
CA HIS A 39 5.89 6.15 -23.49
C HIS A 39 6.49 7.19 -24.49
N PRO A 40 6.43 8.53 -24.29
CA PRO A 40 7.43 9.23 -23.43
C PRO A 40 7.02 10.52 -22.64
N GLU A 41 7.53 10.60 -21.39
CA GLU A 41 8.38 11.65 -20.72
C GLU A 41 8.00 13.17 -20.65
N PRO A 42 8.65 14.02 -19.81
CA PRO A 42 8.38 14.27 -18.38
C PRO A 42 7.99 15.74 -18.06
N ALA A 43 7.04 15.97 -17.15
CA ALA A 43 6.82 17.30 -16.57
C ALA A 43 6.26 17.24 -15.14
N VAL A 44 7.04 17.76 -14.19
CA VAL A 44 6.65 18.31 -12.87
C VAL A 44 5.34 17.73 -12.31
N GLU A 45 5.41 16.53 -11.74
CA GLU A 45 4.25 15.93 -11.09
C GLU A 45 4.20 16.34 -9.61
N THR A 46 3.33 17.31 -9.33
CA THR A 46 2.39 17.25 -8.19
C THR A 46 2.06 15.77 -7.94
N PRO A 47 2.03 15.22 -6.71
CA PRO A 47 1.85 13.78 -6.53
C PRO A 47 0.51 13.36 -7.14
N GLU A 48 0.61 12.91 -8.40
CA GLU A 48 -0.48 12.39 -9.19
C GLU A 48 -0.92 11.15 -8.42
N PRO A 49 -2.22 11.02 -8.10
CA PRO A 49 -2.72 9.83 -7.45
C PRO A 49 -2.39 8.67 -8.38
N SER A 50 -1.41 7.85 -7.98
CA SER A 50 -0.90 6.75 -8.80
C SER A 50 -2.09 6.04 -9.43
N ARG A 51 -2.04 5.93 -10.76
CA ARG A 51 -3.10 5.53 -11.68
C ARG A 51 -3.46 4.03 -11.54
N GLY A 52 -3.72 3.60 -10.31
CA GLY A 52 -4.08 2.26 -9.87
C GLY A 52 -5.13 2.23 -8.74
N SER A 53 -5.61 3.40 -8.27
CA SER A 53 -6.74 3.48 -7.34
C SER A 53 -8.06 3.28 -8.09
N SER A 54 -8.45 2.03 -8.31
CA SER A 54 -9.75 1.67 -8.89
C SER A 54 -10.90 2.17 -8.00
N GLY A 55 -11.49 3.32 -8.34
CA GLY A 55 -12.81 3.76 -7.85
C GLY A 55 -12.87 4.49 -6.49
N ILE A 56 -11.75 4.82 -5.85
CA ILE A 56 -11.78 5.64 -4.62
C ILE A 56 -11.84 7.13 -4.99
N PRO A 57 -12.78 7.92 -4.43
CA PRO A 57 -12.85 9.35 -4.69
C PRO A 57 -11.54 10.06 -4.29
N ARG A 58 -11.05 10.97 -5.14
CA ARG A 58 -9.83 11.75 -4.89
C ARG A 58 -9.88 12.48 -3.55
N SER A 59 -11.05 13.00 -3.17
CA SER A 59 -11.26 13.68 -1.89
C SER A 59 -10.96 12.79 -0.68
N ILE A 60 -11.43 11.54 -0.69
CA ILE A 60 -11.19 10.55 0.37
C ILE A 60 -9.70 10.19 0.44
N TYR A 61 -9.06 10.00 -0.71
CA TYR A 61 -7.63 9.76 -0.76
C TYR A 61 -6.87 10.93 -0.12
N SER A 62 -7.08 12.15 -0.61
CA SER A 62 -6.40 13.35 -0.09
C SER A 62 -6.66 13.60 1.39
N SER A 63 -7.89 13.40 1.89
CA SER A 63 -8.20 13.58 3.31
C SER A 63 -7.49 12.55 4.18
N THR A 64 -7.40 11.29 3.73
CA THR A 64 -6.74 10.21 4.48
C THR A 64 -5.23 10.43 4.54
N ILE A 65 -4.60 10.91 3.46
CA ILE A 65 -3.17 11.27 3.48
C ILE A 65 -2.92 12.43 4.45
N LYS A 66 -3.79 13.45 4.47
CA LYS A 66 -3.66 14.59 5.40
C LYS A 66 -3.82 14.17 6.86
N GLU A 67 -4.77 13.29 7.17
CA GLU A 67 -4.95 12.72 8.51
C GLU A 67 -3.68 11.99 8.96
N GLU A 68 -3.07 11.19 8.09
CA GLU A 68 -1.81 10.49 8.42
C GLU A 68 -0.65 11.46 8.65
N LEU A 69 -0.47 12.49 7.80
CA LEU A 69 0.54 13.52 8.02
C LEU A 69 0.35 14.23 9.38
N LEU A 70 -0.89 14.55 9.74
CA LEU A 70 -1.20 15.17 11.03
C LEU A 70 -0.89 14.24 12.20
N ASN A 71 -1.17 12.94 12.07
CA ASN A 71 -0.83 11.95 13.08
C ASN A 71 0.68 11.82 13.26
N LEU A 72 1.45 11.80 12.16
CA LEU A 72 2.91 11.74 12.22
C LEU A 72 3.49 12.98 12.91
N ASN A 73 2.95 14.16 12.59
CA ASN A 73 3.36 15.41 13.23
C ASN A 73 3.00 15.45 14.72
N SER A 74 1.77 15.04 15.08
CA SER A 74 1.29 15.04 16.47
C SER A 74 2.03 14.05 17.36
N ASN A 75 2.50 12.94 16.77
CA ASN A 75 3.31 11.94 17.48
C ASN A 75 4.81 12.23 17.41
N HIS A 76 5.23 13.38 16.85
CA HIS A 76 6.63 13.76 16.68
C HIS A 76 7.49 12.67 15.99
N VAL A 77 6.91 11.94 15.04
CA VAL A 77 7.62 10.88 14.30
C VAL A 77 8.60 11.47 13.28
N TYR A 78 8.25 12.63 12.71
CA TYR A 78 9.08 13.37 11.77
C TYR A 78 9.12 14.85 12.14
N GLU A 79 10.21 15.51 11.77
CA GLU A 79 10.39 16.95 11.85
C GLU A 79 10.40 17.54 10.44
N THR A 80 9.75 18.68 10.25
CA THR A 80 9.82 19.41 8.98
C THR A 80 11.07 20.27 8.97
N VAL A 81 12.06 19.88 8.17
CA VAL A 81 13.31 20.63 8.00
C VAL A 81 13.41 21.20 6.57
N PRO A 82 14.06 22.37 6.39
CA PRO A 82 14.39 22.85 5.05
C PRO A 82 15.26 21.84 4.31
N ILE A 83 15.07 21.75 2.99
CA ILE A 83 15.91 20.91 2.15
C ILE A 83 17.33 21.51 2.13
N PRO A 84 18.37 20.73 2.49
CA PRO A 84 19.74 21.23 2.46
C PRO A 84 20.22 21.48 1.02
N GLU A 85 21.11 22.45 0.86
CA GLU A 85 21.63 22.85 -0.44
C GLU A 85 22.36 21.68 -1.13
N GLY A 86 22.08 21.49 -2.43
CA GLY A 86 22.69 20.44 -3.23
C GLY A 86 22.14 19.02 -3.00
N VAL A 87 21.11 18.84 -2.15
CA VAL A 87 20.52 17.53 -1.87
C VAL A 87 19.16 17.37 -2.53
N THR A 88 18.94 16.23 -3.19
CA THR A 88 17.61 15.81 -3.66
C THR A 88 16.93 14.99 -2.57
N PRO A 89 15.78 15.45 -2.02
CA PRO A 89 15.06 14.69 -1.00
C PRO A 89 14.57 13.35 -1.52
N ILE A 90 14.57 12.35 -0.66
CA ILE A 90 13.92 11.07 -0.94
C ILE A 90 12.41 11.27 -0.76
N THR A 91 11.65 10.95 -1.80
CA THR A 91 10.19 11.04 -1.77
C THR A 91 9.60 9.82 -1.09
N SER A 92 8.65 10.02 -0.18
CA SER A 92 7.87 8.92 0.39
C SER A 92 6.69 8.54 -0.50
N LYS A 93 6.32 7.26 -0.47
CA LYS A 93 5.16 6.71 -1.19
C LYS A 93 4.01 6.43 -0.22
N PRO A 94 2.81 6.97 -0.47
CA PRO A 94 1.63 6.62 0.29
C PRO A 94 1.07 5.25 -0.10
N VAL A 95 0.79 4.42 0.90
CA VAL A 95 0.14 3.11 0.76
C VAL A 95 -1.27 3.21 1.34
N PHE A 96 -2.28 3.00 0.49
CA PHE A 96 -3.68 3.13 0.86
C PHE A 96 -4.33 1.76 1.13
N CYS A 97 -5.11 1.66 2.19
CA CYS A 97 -5.78 0.45 2.66
C CYS A 97 -7.25 0.74 2.98
N ILE A 98 -8.16 -0.03 2.39
CA ILE A 98 -9.59 0.00 2.73
C ILE A 98 -9.84 -1.08 3.78
N LYS A 99 -10.21 -0.68 5.00
CA LYS A 99 -10.62 -1.60 6.05
C LYS A 99 -12.12 -1.87 5.89
N ARG A 100 -12.47 -3.13 5.65
CA ARG A 100 -13.86 -3.59 5.53
C ARG A 100 -14.30 -4.31 6.80
N ASN A 101 -15.60 -4.30 7.08
CA ASN A 101 -16.19 -5.08 8.17
C ASN A 101 -16.46 -6.54 7.72
N HIS A 102 -16.97 -7.39 8.63
CA HIS A 102 -17.31 -8.79 8.33
C HIS A 102 -18.37 -8.94 7.23
N THR A 103 -19.19 -7.89 7.01
CA THR A 103 -20.22 -7.81 5.97
C THR A 103 -19.70 -7.26 4.64
N GLY A 104 -18.41 -6.92 4.55
CA GLY A 104 -17.77 -6.39 3.34
C GLY A 104 -17.94 -4.88 3.11
N ASN A 105 -18.70 -4.19 3.97
CA ASN A 105 -18.87 -2.74 3.92
C ASN A 105 -17.59 -2.02 4.37
N VAL A 106 -17.34 -0.83 3.81
CA VAL A 106 -16.20 -0.01 4.21
C VAL A 106 -16.39 0.48 5.64
N LYS A 107 -15.49 0.07 6.53
CA LYS A 107 -15.44 0.54 7.91
C LYS A 107 -14.58 1.80 8.04
N ARG A 108 -13.43 1.83 7.36
CA ARG A 108 -12.47 2.94 7.43
C ARG A 108 -11.51 2.93 6.25
N TYR A 109 -11.09 4.11 5.83
CA TYR A 109 -9.95 4.31 4.94
C TYR A 109 -8.70 4.59 5.77
N LYS A 110 -7.59 3.92 5.44
CA LYS A 110 -6.32 4.06 6.15
C LYS A 110 -5.23 4.32 5.13
N ALA A 111 -4.32 5.23 5.42
CA ALA A 111 -3.11 5.45 4.65
C ALA A 111 -1.88 5.27 5.53
N HIS A 112 -0.77 4.92 4.90
CA HIS A 112 0.54 4.86 5.51
C HIS A 112 1.55 5.51 4.59
N ILE A 113 2.41 6.36 5.12
CA ILE A 113 3.49 6.98 4.36
C ILE A 113 4.75 6.14 4.59
N VAL A 114 5.32 5.62 3.51
CA VAL A 114 6.50 4.74 3.52
C VAL A 114 7.64 5.46 2.81
N ALA A 115 8.81 5.50 3.46
CA ALA A 115 10.04 6.07 2.89
C ALA A 115 10.84 5.03 2.08
#